data_AF-A0A534TH84-F1
#
_entry.id   AF-A0A534TH84-F1
#
_cell.length_a   1.000
_cell.length_b   1.000
_cell.length_c   1.000
_cell.angle_alpha   90.00
_cell.angle_beta   90.00
_cell.angle_gamma   90.00
#
_symmetry.space_group_name_H-M   'P 1'
#
loop_
_entity.id
_entity.type
_entity.pdbx_description
1 polymer ?
#
loop_
_entity_poly.entity_id
_entity_poly.type
_entity_poly.pdbx_seq_one_letter_code
_entity_poly.pdbx_strand_id
1 'polypeptide(L)'
;MPASESEVVVGRRYLERGFLDAAVKLFARNAEVVLTVDWNRLAERLLERKRIADVVRICELGNVPLPRERMLAAGDVYLKRKDVDAALRLYELGAADRDRWTGLVDVLTALPDRERQAVEIVERHLAPEPKPEETAPRHIKAVK
;
A
#
# COMPACT_ATOMS: atom_id res chain seq x y z
N MET A 1 13.40 3.59 28.96
CA MET A 1 14.60 2.76 28.70
C MET A 1 15.22 3.29 27.42
N PRO A 2 16.54 3.58 27.41
CA PRO A 2 17.21 4.02 26.19
C PRO A 2 17.21 2.89 25.14
N ALA A 3 17.35 3.26 23.87
CA ALA A 3 17.49 2.31 22.78
C ALA A 3 18.69 1.38 23.01
N SER A 4 18.54 0.11 22.65
CA SER A 4 19.55 -0.93 22.89
C SER A 4 19.90 -1.68 21.61
N GLU A 5 21.14 -1.51 21.15
CA GLU A 5 21.67 -2.27 20.00
C GLU A 5 21.66 -3.79 20.25
N SER A 6 21.84 -4.21 21.50
CA SER A 6 21.75 -5.63 21.87
C SER A 6 20.35 -6.19 21.65
N GLU A 7 19.30 -5.44 21.99
CA GLU A 7 17.92 -5.84 21.70
C GLU A 7 17.64 -5.90 20.19
N VAL A 8 18.23 -5.00 19.40
CA VAL A 8 18.12 -5.06 17.92
C VAL A 8 18.79 -6.31 17.36
N VAL A 9 19.98 -6.68 17.84
CA VAL A 9 20.64 -7.93 17.43
C VAL A 9 19.77 -9.15 17.72
N VAL A 10 19.14 -9.21 18.90
CA VAL A 10 18.19 -10.27 19.23
C VAL A 10 16.96 -10.22 18.30
N GLY A 11 16.44 -9.03 18.00
CA GLY A 11 15.35 -8.85 17.04
C GLY A 11 15.67 -9.40 15.65
N ARG A 12 16.89 -9.17 15.14
CA ARG A 12 17.37 -9.76 13.88
C ARG A 12 17.38 -11.28 13.92
N ARG A 13 17.80 -11.88 15.06
CA ARG A 13 17.81 -13.33 15.25
C ARG A 13 16.40 -13.93 15.31
N TYR A 14 15.42 -13.20 15.85
CA TYR A 14 14.01 -13.60 15.78
C TYR A 14 13.46 -13.50 14.36
N LEU A 15 13.78 -12.43 13.64
CA LEU A 15 13.38 -12.26 12.24
C LEU A 15 13.92 -13.38 11.35
N GLU A 16 15.19 -13.76 11.51
CA GLU A 16 15.81 -14.88 10.80
C GLU A 16 15.08 -16.21 11.03
N ARG A 17 14.60 -16.43 12.26
CA ARG A 17 13.87 -17.64 12.66
C ARG A 17 12.36 -17.59 12.36
N GLY A 18 11.85 -16.46 11.87
CA GLY A 18 10.44 -16.27 11.55
C GLY A 18 9.54 -15.94 12.76
N PHE A 19 10.11 -15.60 13.91
CA PHE A 19 9.36 -15.13 15.09
C PHE A 19 9.01 -13.64 14.92
N LEU A 20 8.06 -13.35 14.02
CA LEU A 20 7.77 -11.99 13.58
C LEU A 20 7.24 -11.09 14.70
N ASP A 21 6.42 -11.60 15.62
CA ASP A 21 5.89 -10.79 16.74
C ASP A 21 6.99 -10.34 17.69
N ALA A 22 7.94 -11.23 17.99
CA ALA A 22 9.09 -10.91 18.82
C ALA A 22 10.01 -9.90 18.13
N ALA A 23 10.23 -10.06 16.81
CA ALA A 23 11.01 -9.10 16.02
C ALA A 23 10.33 -7.72 15.97
N VAL A 24 9.03 -7.65 15.68
CA VAL A 24 8.24 -6.41 15.68
C VAL A 24 8.34 -5.72 17.03
N LYS A 25 8.15 -6.45 18.14
CA LYS A 25 8.22 -5.89 19.49
C LYS A 25 9.58 -5.25 19.78
N LEU A 26 10.67 -5.96 19.47
CA LEU A 26 12.01 -5.45 19.75
C LEU A 26 12.42 -4.30 18.83
N PHE A 27 12.09 -4.37 17.54
CA PHE A 27 12.38 -3.29 16.61
C PHE A 27 11.57 -2.04 16.93
N ALA A 28 10.27 -2.18 17.23
CA ALA A 28 9.42 -1.03 17.53
C ALA A 28 9.85 -0.28 18.80
N ARG A 29 10.33 -1.01 19.81
CA ARG A 29 10.84 -0.42 21.05
C ARG A 29 12.17 0.31 20.87
N ASN A 30 12.94 -0.06 19.84
CA ASN A 30 14.29 0.44 19.60
C ASN A 30 14.39 1.15 18.24
N ALA A 31 13.31 1.80 17.79
CA ALA A 31 13.19 2.25 16.42
C ALA A 31 14.31 3.21 15.95
N GLU A 32 14.84 4.01 16.88
CA GLU A 32 15.92 4.97 16.64
C GLU A 32 17.26 4.33 16.21
N VAL A 33 17.48 3.06 16.54
CA VAL A 33 18.76 2.35 16.27
C VAL A 33 18.59 1.13 15.35
N VAL A 34 17.36 0.85 14.89
CA VAL A 34 17.11 -0.20 13.89
C VAL A 34 17.45 0.33 12.52
N LEU A 35 18.25 -0.43 11.76
CA LEU A 35 18.67 -0.04 10.42
C LEU A 35 17.53 -0.20 9.41
N THR A 36 17.51 0.66 8.39
CA THR A 36 16.58 0.57 7.24
C THR A 36 16.51 -0.82 6.63
N VAL A 37 17.65 -1.53 6.52
CA VAL A 37 17.69 -2.89 5.98
C VAL A 37 16.91 -3.90 6.83
N ASP A 38 16.90 -3.72 8.15
CA ASP A 38 16.16 -4.59 9.07
C ASP A 38 14.66 -4.35 8.97
N TRP A 39 14.26 -3.07 8.86
CA TRP A 39 12.86 -2.69 8.61
C TRP A 39 12.34 -3.25 7.30
N ASN A 40 13.10 -3.08 6.21
CA ASN A 40 12.74 -3.63 4.89
C ASN A 40 12.60 -5.15 4.95
N ARG A 41 13.56 -5.85 5.57
CA ARG A 41 13.49 -7.31 5.72
C ARG A 41 12.28 -7.76 6.55
N LEU A 42 11.94 -7.04 7.61
CA LEU A 42 10.75 -7.32 8.41
C LEU A 42 9.46 -7.08 7.60
N ALA A 43 9.39 -6.00 6.81
CA ALA A 43 8.27 -5.68 5.92
C ALA A 43 8.01 -6.82 4.92
N GLU A 44 9.06 -7.32 4.28
CA GLU A 44 8.97 -8.44 3.34
C GLU A 44 8.40 -9.70 4.01
N ARG A 45 8.92 -10.06 5.17
CA ARG A 45 8.46 -11.24 5.91
C ARG A 45 7.01 -11.14 6.40
N LEU A 46 6.59 -9.95 6.82
CA LEU A 46 5.20 -9.70 7.22
C LEU A 46 4.26 -9.77 6.01
N LEU A 47 4.69 -9.25 4.86
CA LEU A 47 3.92 -9.32 3.61
C LEU A 47 3.77 -10.76 3.10
N GLU A 48 4.83 -11.57 3.15
CA GLU A 48 4.77 -13.02 2.86
C GLU A 48 3.72 -13.74 3.73
N ARG A 49 3.54 -13.29 4.98
CA ARG A 49 2.54 -13.81 5.92
C ARG A 49 1.19 -13.10 5.85
N LYS A 50 0.97 -12.25 4.83
CA LYS A 50 -0.27 -11.49 4.60
C LYS A 50 -0.64 -10.55 5.77
N ARG A 51 0.34 -10.14 6.58
CA ARG A 51 0.15 -9.26 7.75
C ARG A 51 0.21 -7.78 7.34
N ILE A 52 -0.70 -7.35 6.46
CA ILE A 52 -0.63 -6.05 5.78
C ILE A 52 -0.65 -4.86 6.74
N ALA A 53 -1.45 -4.91 7.80
CA ALA A 53 -1.51 -3.85 8.80
C ALA A 53 -0.15 -3.66 9.53
N ASP A 54 0.58 -4.75 9.74
CA ASP A 54 1.89 -4.69 10.39
C ASP A 54 2.95 -4.12 9.46
N VAL A 55 2.88 -4.45 8.16
CA VAL A 55 3.76 -3.87 7.13
C VAL A 55 3.62 -2.36 7.11
N VAL A 56 2.39 -1.84 7.07
CA VAL A 56 2.15 -0.39 7.07
C VAL A 56 2.75 0.26 8.32
N ARG A 57 2.40 -0.27 9.50
CA ARG A 57 2.88 0.27 10.78
C ARG A 57 4.41 0.27 10.91
N ILE A 58 5.09 -0.81 10.54
CA ILE A 58 6.55 -0.88 10.70
C ILE A 58 7.28 -0.07 9.62
N CYS A 59 6.71 0.10 8.43
CA CYS A 59 7.26 0.99 7.42
C CYS A 59 7.17 2.45 7.87
N GLU A 60 6.04 2.87 8.44
CA GLU A 60 5.88 4.18 9.06
C GLU A 60 6.88 4.37 10.22
N LEU A 61 6.96 3.41 11.13
CA LEU A 61 7.83 3.49 12.31
C LEU A 61 9.32 3.52 11.94
N GLY A 62 9.72 2.73 10.96
CA GLY A 62 11.09 2.69 10.45
C GLY A 62 11.42 3.81 9.47
N ASN A 63 10.46 4.66 9.12
CA ASN A 63 10.56 5.66 8.05
C ASN A 63 11.12 5.05 6.75
N VAL A 64 10.63 3.86 6.38
CA VAL A 64 11.00 3.15 5.15
C VAL A 64 9.81 3.08 4.19
N PRO A 65 10.05 3.12 2.86
CA PRO A 65 8.95 3.06 1.90
C PRO A 65 8.22 1.72 1.97
N LEU A 66 6.90 1.74 1.72
CA LEU A 66 6.14 0.51 1.54
C LEU A 66 6.67 -0.26 0.33
N PRO A 67 6.72 -1.61 0.39
CA PRO A 67 7.12 -2.45 -0.74
C PRO A 67 6.01 -2.53 -1.80
N ARG A 68 5.76 -1.41 -2.50
CA ARG A 68 4.61 -1.20 -3.42
C ARG A 68 4.46 -2.32 -4.45
N GLU A 69 5.51 -2.63 -5.21
CA GLU A 69 5.49 -3.69 -6.23
C GLU A 69 5.05 -5.05 -5.67
N ARG A 70 5.53 -5.41 -4.46
CA ARG A 70 5.13 -6.65 -3.83
C ARG A 70 3.69 -6.62 -3.31
N MET A 71 3.22 -5.47 -2.84
CA MET A 71 1.82 -5.30 -2.45
C MET A 71 0.91 -5.45 -3.67
N LEU A 72 1.25 -4.84 -4.81
CA LEU A 72 0.52 -4.98 -6.06
C LEU A 72 0.49 -6.44 -6.54
N ALA A 73 1.64 -7.11 -6.56
CA ALA A 73 1.72 -8.52 -6.93
C ALA A 73 0.87 -9.42 -5.99
N ALA A 74 0.85 -9.11 -4.68
CA ALA A 74 -0.03 -9.81 -3.75
C ALA A 74 -1.52 -9.52 -4.05
N GLY A 75 -1.86 -8.27 -4.38
CA GLY A 75 -3.20 -7.85 -4.81
C GLY A 75 -3.67 -8.62 -6.04
N ASP A 76 -2.80 -8.78 -7.04
CA ASP A 76 -3.08 -9.55 -8.25
C ASP A 76 -3.41 -11.02 -7.93
N VAL A 77 -2.74 -11.61 -6.93
CA VAL A 77 -3.04 -12.98 -6.46
C VAL A 77 -4.39 -13.06 -5.74
N TYR A 78 -4.75 -12.06 -4.95
CA TYR A 78 -6.05 -12.00 -4.28
C TYR A 78 -7.20 -11.80 -5.27
N LEU A 79 -7.01 -10.92 -6.27
CA LEU A 79 -8.00 -10.68 -7.31
C LEU A 79 -8.27 -11.95 -8.13
N LYS A 80 -7.22 -12.72 -8.48
CA LYS A 80 -7.37 -14.04 -9.14
C LYS A 80 -8.20 -15.04 -8.32
N ARG A 81 -8.20 -14.91 -7.00
CA ARG A 81 -9.00 -15.73 -6.08
C ARG A 81 -10.37 -15.13 -5.80
N LYS A 82 -10.73 -14.03 -6.46
CA LYS A 82 -11.95 -13.23 -6.25
C LYS A 82 -12.07 -12.67 -4.82
N ASP A 83 -10.95 -12.54 -4.12
CA ASP A 83 -10.89 -11.84 -2.84
C ASP A 83 -10.72 -10.34 -3.12
N VAL A 84 -11.84 -9.70 -3.40
CA VAL A 84 -11.89 -8.30 -3.85
C VAL A 84 -11.42 -7.35 -2.77
N ASP A 85 -11.80 -7.60 -1.51
CA ASP A 85 -11.52 -6.67 -0.41
C ASP A 85 -10.01 -6.65 -0.07
N ALA A 86 -9.35 -7.82 -0.11
CA ALA A 86 -7.90 -7.88 0.04
C ALA A 86 -7.16 -7.26 -1.16
N ALA A 87 -7.65 -7.46 -2.39
CA ALA A 87 -7.07 -6.87 -3.59
C ALA A 87 -7.18 -5.34 -3.58
N LEU A 88 -8.37 -4.81 -3.28
CA LEU A 88 -8.66 -3.38 -3.16
C LEU A 88 -7.66 -2.70 -2.21
N ARG A 89 -7.55 -3.20 -0.98
CA ARG A 89 -6.65 -2.63 0.03
C ARG A 89 -5.19 -2.59 -0.45
N LEU A 90 -4.74 -3.63 -1.15
CA LEU A 90 -3.38 -3.72 -1.65
C LEU A 90 -3.13 -2.80 -2.86
N TYR A 91 -4.13 -2.60 -3.70
CA TYR A 91 -4.06 -1.66 -4.81
C TYR A 91 -4.04 -0.20 -4.34
N GLU A 92 -4.80 0.14 -3.30
CA GLU A 92 -4.72 1.48 -2.68
C GLU A 92 -3.32 1.73 -2.09
N LEU A 93 -2.82 0.80 -1.26
CA LEU A 93 -1.50 0.92 -0.62
C LEU A 93 -0.34 0.90 -1.63
N GLY A 94 -0.47 0.09 -2.68
CA GLY A 94 0.53 -0.03 -3.74
C GLY A 94 0.50 1.10 -4.76
N ALA A 95 -0.55 1.94 -4.76
CA ALA A 95 -0.89 2.88 -5.83
C ALA A 95 -0.97 2.18 -7.20
N ALA A 96 -1.95 1.28 -7.33
CA ALA A 96 -2.16 0.50 -8.54
C ALA A 96 -2.44 1.37 -9.77
N ASP A 97 -2.01 0.86 -10.93
CA ASP A 97 -2.28 1.42 -12.24
C ASP A 97 -3.75 1.23 -12.67
N ARG A 98 -4.11 1.92 -13.76
CA ARG A 98 -5.44 1.87 -14.36
C ARG A 98 -5.86 0.44 -14.72
N ASP A 99 -4.94 -0.39 -15.23
CA ASP A 99 -5.25 -1.74 -15.70
C ASP A 99 -5.69 -2.65 -14.55
N ARG A 100 -5.02 -2.56 -13.40
CA ARG A 100 -5.41 -3.28 -12.18
C ARG A 100 -6.76 -2.83 -11.63
N TRP A 101 -7.04 -1.52 -11.67
CA TRP A 101 -8.35 -0.99 -11.28
C TRP A 101 -9.46 -1.47 -12.21
N THR A 102 -9.21 -1.51 -13.52
CA THR A 102 -10.14 -2.10 -14.49
C THR A 102 -10.41 -3.57 -14.20
N GLY A 103 -9.38 -4.38 -13.96
CA GLY A 103 -9.55 -5.78 -13.61
C GLY A 103 -10.35 -6.00 -12.31
N LEU A 104 -10.20 -5.12 -11.31
CA LEU A 104 -10.99 -5.15 -10.09
C LEU A 104 -12.48 -4.86 -10.36
N VAL A 105 -12.77 -3.88 -11.22
CA VAL A 105 -14.13 -3.54 -11.65
C VAL A 105 -14.78 -4.70 -12.43
N ASP A 106 -14.04 -5.36 -13.31
CA ASP A 106 -14.54 -6.54 -14.04
C ASP A 106 -14.99 -7.66 -13.08
N VAL A 107 -14.24 -7.88 -12.00
CA VAL A 107 -14.62 -8.86 -10.96
C VAL A 107 -15.83 -8.38 -10.15
N LEU A 108 -15.91 -7.09 -9.83
CA LEU A 108 -17.04 -6.50 -9.11
C LEU A 108 -18.34 -6.56 -9.91
N THR A 109 -18.30 -6.31 -11.21
CA THR A 109 -19.50 -6.33 -12.07
C THR A 109 -20.05 -7.74 -12.31
N ALA A 110 -19.26 -8.78 -12.04
CA ALA A 110 -19.74 -10.15 -11.97
C ALA A 110 -20.52 -10.47 -10.67
N LEU A 111 -20.59 -9.53 -9.71
CA LEU A 111 -21.26 -9.66 -8.42
C LEU A 111 -22.36 -8.58 -8.28
N PRO A 112 -23.65 -8.91 -8.50
CA PRO A 112 -24.74 -7.93 -8.50
C PRO A 112 -24.83 -7.08 -7.22
N ASP A 113 -24.49 -7.65 -6.06
CA ASP A 113 -24.59 -6.97 -4.77
C ASP A 113 -23.52 -5.89 -4.55
N ARG A 114 -22.52 -5.79 -5.44
CA ARG A 114 -21.38 -4.86 -5.30
C ARG A 114 -21.36 -3.73 -6.34
N GLU A 115 -22.48 -3.47 -7.01
CA GLU A 115 -22.60 -2.38 -8.01
C GLU A 115 -22.11 -1.03 -7.47
N ARG A 116 -22.57 -0.63 -6.26
CA ARG A 116 -22.17 0.65 -5.64
C ARG A 116 -20.65 0.76 -5.47
N GLN A 117 -20.00 -0.33 -5.09
CA GLN A 117 -18.55 -0.37 -4.92
C GLN A 117 -17.84 -0.26 -6.26
N ALA A 118 -18.36 -0.88 -7.33
CA ALA A 118 -17.81 -0.74 -8.67
C ALA A 118 -17.84 0.72 -9.15
N VAL A 119 -18.97 1.42 -8.93
CA VAL A 119 -19.12 2.85 -9.28
C VAL A 119 -18.09 3.71 -8.54
N GLU A 120 -17.95 3.51 -7.23
CA GLU A 120 -16.99 4.25 -6.39
C GLU A 120 -15.53 4.09 -6.86
N ILE A 121 -15.14 2.87 -7.27
CA ILE A 121 -13.80 2.61 -7.81
C ILE A 121 -13.60 3.30 -9.15
N VAL A 122 -14.61 3.26 -10.03
CA VAL A 122 -14.55 3.96 -11.32
C VAL A 122 -14.35 5.46 -11.11
N GLU A 123 -15.13 6.07 -10.24
CA GLU A 123 -15.05 7.51 -9.95
C GLU A 123 -13.68 7.93 -9.40
N ARG A 124 -13.09 7.12 -8.52
CA ARG A 124 -11.82 7.47 -7.87
C ARG A 124 -10.58 7.19 -8.71
N HIS A 125 -10.58 6.11 -9.48
CA HIS A 125 -9.36 5.55 -10.07
C HIS A 125 -9.38 5.45 -11.59
N LEU A 126 -10.57 5.49 -12.21
CA LEU A 126 -10.72 5.32 -13.66
C LEU A 126 -11.35 6.53 -14.36
N ALA A 127 -11.90 7.49 -13.60
CA ALA A 127 -12.44 8.72 -14.13
C ALA A 127 -11.37 9.44 -14.98
N PRO A 128 -11.74 9.99 -16.15
CA PRO A 128 -10.81 10.78 -16.93
C PRO A 128 -10.37 12.01 -16.11
N GLU A 129 -9.08 12.33 -16.13
CA GLU A 129 -8.61 13.57 -15.53
C GLU A 129 -9.43 14.75 -16.08
N PRO A 130 -9.89 15.69 -15.23
CA PRO A 130 -10.58 16.87 -15.72
C PRO A 130 -9.64 17.57 -16.69
N LYS A 131 -10.07 17.69 -17.95
CA LYS A 131 -9.33 18.46 -18.96
C LYS A 131 -9.06 19.85 -18.37
N PRO A 132 -7.82 20.36 -18.40
CA PRO A 132 -7.55 21.71 -17.95
C PRO A 132 -8.46 22.65 -18.75
N GLU A 133 -9.22 23.48 -18.05
CA GLU A 133 -10.06 24.51 -18.65
C GLU A 133 -9.17 25.34 -19.59
N GLU A 134 -9.38 25.22 -20.90
CA GLU A 134 -8.87 26.19 -21.86
C GLU A 134 -9.48 27.54 -21.48
N THR A 135 -8.70 28.35 -20.77
CA THR A 135 -9.05 29.74 -20.47
C THR A 135 -9.23 30.45 -21.81
N ALA A 136 -10.48 30.61 -22.23
CA ALA A 136 -10.83 31.37 -23.41
C ALA A 136 -10.18 32.76 -23.36
N PRO A 137 -9.44 33.19 -24.40
CA PRO A 137 -8.79 34.48 -24.39
C PRO A 137 -9.84 35.59 -24.33
N ARG A 138 -9.80 36.38 -23.26
CA ARG A 138 -10.62 37.60 -23.11
C ARG A 138 -10.25 38.56 -24.24
N HIS A 139 -11.13 38.70 -25.24
CA HIS A 139 -11.07 39.79 -26.19
C HIS A 139 -11.25 41.13 -25.46
N ILE A 140 -10.15 41.84 -25.23
CA ILE A 140 -10.17 43.24 -24.79
C ILE A 140 -10.57 44.07 -26.03
N LYS A 141 -11.81 44.59 -26.03
CA LYS A 141 -12.21 45.61 -27.00
C LYS A 141 -11.51 46.92 -26.65
N ALA A 142 -10.69 47.42 -27.57
CA ALA A 142 -10.19 48.80 -27.50
C ALA A 142 -11.36 49.77 -27.76
N VAL A 143 -11.59 50.70 -26.84
CA VAL A 143 -12.55 51.81 -26.99
C VAL A 143 -11.84 52.94 -27.72
N LYS A 144 -12.51 53.49 -28.75
CA LYS A 144 -12.13 54.67 -29.52
C LYS A 144 -12.39 55.95 -28.76
#